data_AF-A0A397U046-F1
#
_entry.id   AF-A0A397U046-F1
#
_cell.length_a   1.000
_cell.length_b   1.000
_cell.length_c   1.000
_cell.angle_alpha   90.00
_cell.angle_beta   90.00
_cell.angle_gamma   90.00
#
_symmetry.space_group_name_H-M   'P 1'
#
loop_
_entity.id
_entity.type
_entity.pdbx_description
1 polymer ?
#
loop_
_entity_poly.entity_id
_entity_poly.type
_entity_poly.pdbx_seq_one_letter_code
_entity_poly.pdbx_strand_id
1 'polypeptide(L)'
;LHYLYLKISFDLSLARGLDYYTGLIYEAVTEQSGPSKSKDGNKIVRKTKNDSDELDETTVGVGSIAAGGRYDNLVGMFASNKKGNIPCVGVSIGVERVFSILLQKVALEQVKTNEVEVYVMAVADLRESYLARIGAFIERSYN
;
A
#
# COMPACT_ATOMS: atom_id res chain seq x y z
N LEU A 1 16.77 21.84 4.98
CA LEU A 1 16.56 20.64 5.84
C LEU A 1 15.07 20.51 6.12
N HIS A 2 14.41 19.50 5.58
CA HIS A 2 13.00 19.23 5.86
C HIS A 2 12.93 18.47 7.19
N TYR A 3 12.54 19.14 8.28
CA TYR A 3 12.34 18.49 9.57
C TYR A 3 11.19 17.49 9.44
N LEU A 4 11.47 16.18 9.55
CA LEU A 4 10.43 15.15 9.64
C LEU A 4 9.74 15.28 11.00
N TYR A 5 8.64 16.04 11.04
CA TYR A 5 7.72 16.00 12.17
C TYR A 5 6.83 14.76 12.05
N LEU A 6 7.05 13.79 12.93
CA LEU A 6 6.18 12.64 13.07
C LEU A 6 4.89 13.07 13.80
N LYS A 7 3.75 13.02 13.11
CA LYS A 7 2.44 13.24 13.74
C LYS A 7 2.04 11.99 14.51
N ILE A 8 1.89 12.10 15.83
CA ILE A 8 1.45 11.02 16.71
C ILE A 8 0.17 11.47 17.42
N SER A 9 -0.86 10.62 17.40
CA SER A 9 -2.08 10.78 18.19
C SER A 9 -2.24 9.56 19.09
N PHE A 10 -2.41 9.78 20.39
CA PHE A 10 -2.74 8.70 21.32
C PHE A 10 -4.24 8.46 21.32
N ASP A 11 -4.64 7.25 20.92
CA ASP A 11 -6.03 6.81 20.93
C ASP A 11 -6.17 5.61 21.87
N LEU A 12 -6.94 5.78 22.96
CA LEU A 12 -7.19 4.71 23.92
C LEU A 12 -8.19 3.66 23.40
N SER A 13 -8.93 3.97 22.34
CA SER A 13 -9.84 3.02 21.70
C SER A 13 -9.13 2.04 20.76
N LEU A 14 -7.84 2.28 20.48
CA LEU A 14 -7.04 1.43 19.61
C LEU A 14 -6.73 0.09 20.31
N ALA A 15 -7.56 -0.91 20.04
CA ALA A 15 -7.32 -2.30 20.39
C ALA A 15 -7.13 -3.11 19.11
N ARG A 16 -6.16 -4.02 19.10
CA ARG A 16 -5.98 -4.97 17.99
C ARG A 16 -6.57 -6.32 18.35
N GLY A 17 -7.21 -6.95 17.38
CA GLY A 17 -7.86 -8.26 17.54
C GLY A 17 -6.91 -9.46 17.61
N LEU A 18 -5.62 -9.22 17.84
CA LEU A 18 -4.60 -10.27 17.95
C LEU A 18 -4.05 -10.24 19.37
N ASP A 19 -4.15 -11.37 20.05
CA ASP A 19 -3.83 -11.57 21.47
C ASP A 19 -2.33 -11.62 21.77
N TYR A 20 -1.48 -11.70 20.75
CA TYR A 20 -0.03 -11.77 20.91
C TYR A 20 0.64 -10.44 21.28
N TYR A 21 -0.07 -9.30 21.18
CA TYR A 21 0.51 -8.00 21.52
C TYR A 21 0.65 -7.87 23.05
N THR A 22 1.84 -7.47 23.50
CA THR A 22 2.19 -7.40 24.93
C THR A 22 2.42 -5.97 25.43
N GLY A 23 2.41 -4.98 24.53
CA GLY A 23 2.73 -3.60 24.88
C GLY A 23 2.19 -2.60 23.87
N LEU A 24 3.03 -1.64 23.48
CA LEU A 24 2.66 -0.58 22.54
C LEU A 24 2.10 -1.16 21.23
N ILE A 25 1.01 -0.56 20.77
CA ILE A 25 0.38 -0.83 19.47
C ILE A 25 0.26 0.50 18.76
N TYR A 26 0.48 0.50 17.45
CA TYR A 26 0.34 1.68 16.61
C TYR A 26 -0.26 1.33 15.25
N GLU A 27 -0.90 2.33 14.68
CA GLU A 27 -1.57 2.25 13.39
C GLU A 27 -1.26 3.51 12.60
N ALA A 28 -0.88 3.35 11.34
CA ALA A 28 -0.66 4.45 10.42
C ALA A 28 -1.89 4.60 9.53
N VAL A 29 -2.55 5.74 9.67
CA VAL A 29 -3.69 6.16 8.85
C VAL A 29 -3.29 7.37 8.02
N THR A 30 -3.85 7.50 6.83
CA THR A 30 -3.75 8.74 6.04
C THR A 30 -5.09 9.46 6.02
N GLU A 31 -5.10 10.72 5.62
CA GLU A 31 -6.35 11.50 5.58
C GLU A 31 -7.36 10.94 4.55
N GLN A 32 -6.88 10.26 3.51
CA GLN A 32 -7.71 9.52 2.55
C GLN A 32 -8.18 8.15 3.08
N SER A 33 -7.66 7.76 4.24
CA SER A 33 -7.73 6.42 4.83
C SER A 33 -8.69 6.34 6.03
N GLY A 34 -9.09 7.48 6.58
CA GLY A 34 -10.10 7.54 7.64
C GLY A 34 -11.52 7.23 7.11
N PRO A 35 -12.44 6.74 7.97
CA PRO A 35 -13.85 6.67 7.60
C PRO A 35 -14.30 8.06 7.16
N SER A 36 -15.05 8.15 6.06
CA SER A 36 -15.47 9.44 5.54
C SER A 36 -16.18 10.20 6.67
N LYS A 37 -15.66 11.37 7.04
CA LYS A 37 -16.45 12.31 7.83
C LYS A 37 -17.57 12.76 6.89
N SER A 38 -18.72 12.10 6.99
CA SER A 38 -19.97 12.62 6.43
C SER A 38 -20.12 14.06 6.93
N LYS A 39 -19.80 15.02 6.07
CA LYS A 39 -20.25 16.40 6.22
C LYS A 39 -21.71 16.44 5.80
N ASP A 40 -22.58 15.89 6.62
CA ASP A 40 -23.88 16.49 6.93
C ASP A 40 -24.58 15.64 7.99
N GLY A 41 -25.13 16.30 9.00
CA GLY A 41 -25.89 15.62 10.04
C GLY A 41 -27.21 15.09 9.51
N ASN A 42 -27.26 13.83 9.08
CA ASN A 42 -28.54 13.11 9.07
C ASN A 42 -28.39 11.59 9.22
N LYS A 43 -28.84 11.12 10.40
CA LYS A 43 -29.44 9.83 10.75
C LYS A 43 -28.89 8.53 10.13
N ILE A 44 -28.30 7.75 11.04
CA ILE A 44 -28.52 6.30 11.26
C ILE A 44 -29.58 5.70 10.32
N VAL A 45 -29.14 4.95 9.32
CA VAL A 45 -29.92 3.85 8.74
C VAL A 45 -29.19 2.57 9.12
N ARG A 46 -29.70 1.90 10.16
CA ARG A 46 -29.51 0.47 10.34
C ARG A 46 -30.03 -0.20 9.07
N LYS A 47 -29.16 -0.81 8.26
CA LYS A 47 -29.60 -1.71 7.21
C LYS A 47 -29.46 -3.14 7.72
N THR A 48 -30.63 -3.70 7.98
CA THR A 48 -30.95 -5.09 8.22
C THR A 48 -30.24 -6.01 7.22
N LYS A 49 -29.77 -7.16 7.72
CA LYS A 49 -29.24 -8.29 6.94
C LYS A 49 -30.03 -8.53 5.66
N ASN A 50 -29.32 -8.64 4.54
CA ASN A 50 -29.70 -9.49 3.41
C ASN A 50 -28.43 -9.98 2.73
N ASP A 51 -28.38 -11.31 2.53
CA ASP A 51 -27.36 -12.06 1.82
C ASP A 51 -27.27 -11.61 0.36
N SER A 52 -26.10 -11.10 -0.03
CA SER A 52 -25.49 -11.21 -1.36
C SER A 52 -24.17 -10.44 -1.33
N ASP A 53 -23.07 -11.18 -1.48
CA ASP A 53 -21.69 -10.70 -1.49
C ASP A 53 -21.40 -9.72 -2.64
N GLU A 54 -21.77 -8.46 -2.47
CA GLU A 54 -21.17 -7.32 -3.17
C GLU A 54 -20.81 -6.26 -2.14
N LEU A 55 -19.58 -6.36 -1.63
CA LEU A 55 -18.98 -5.30 -0.84
C LEU A 55 -18.55 -4.20 -1.81
N ASP A 56 -19.35 -3.13 -1.89
CA ASP A 56 -18.98 -1.88 -2.57
C ASP A 56 -17.72 -1.30 -1.89
N GLU A 57 -16.57 -1.71 -2.41
CA GLU A 57 -15.22 -1.41 -1.93
C GLU A 57 -14.84 0.08 -2.06
N THR A 58 -15.74 0.90 -2.60
CA THR A 58 -15.51 2.29 -2.97
C THR A 58 -15.92 3.31 -1.90
N THR A 59 -16.64 2.91 -0.85
CA THR A 59 -17.16 3.86 0.16
C THR A 59 -16.57 3.69 1.57
N VAL A 60 -15.79 2.65 1.80
CA VAL A 60 -15.07 2.48 3.07
C VAL A 60 -13.72 3.16 2.92
N GLY A 61 -13.53 4.30 3.58
CA GLY A 61 -12.25 4.99 3.64
C GLY A 61 -11.12 3.99 3.86
N VAL A 62 -10.02 4.19 3.14
CA VAL A 62 -8.91 3.25 2.96
C VAL A 62 -8.26 2.96 4.32
N GLY A 63 -8.88 2.16 5.21
CA GLY A 63 -8.44 1.97 6.60
C GLY A 63 -6.94 1.63 6.72
N SER A 64 -6.38 1.67 7.93
CA SER A 64 -4.93 1.58 8.21
C SER A 64 -4.01 1.06 7.08
N ILE A 65 -3.02 1.88 6.71
CA ILE A 65 -2.03 1.49 5.70
C ILE A 65 -0.90 0.67 6.31
N ALA A 66 -0.54 0.96 7.55
CA ALA A 66 0.46 0.19 8.28
C ALA A 66 0.04 0.02 9.74
N ALA A 67 0.60 -1.00 10.36
CA ALA A 67 0.27 -1.40 11.71
C ALA A 67 1.47 -2.04 12.38
N GLY A 68 1.56 -1.94 13.70
CA GLY A 68 2.61 -2.64 14.40
C GLY A 68 2.43 -2.57 15.90
N GLY A 69 3.41 -3.16 16.58
CA GLY A 69 3.43 -3.16 18.02
C GLY A 69 4.46 -4.11 18.60
N ARG A 70 4.41 -4.25 19.91
CA ARG A 70 5.30 -5.09 20.71
C ARG A 70 4.67 -6.46 21.00
N TYR A 71 5.41 -7.55 20.79
CA TYR A 71 4.93 -8.93 20.86
C TYR A 71 5.96 -9.89 21.46
N ASP A 72 6.31 -9.69 22.74
CA ASP A 72 7.45 -10.35 23.38
C ASP A 72 7.27 -11.87 23.60
N ASN A 73 6.02 -12.34 23.62
CA ASN A 73 5.70 -13.74 23.91
C ASN A 73 5.67 -14.60 22.64
N LEU A 74 5.54 -13.98 21.46
CA LEU A 74 5.26 -14.70 20.20
C LEU A 74 6.38 -15.67 19.84
N VAL A 75 7.64 -15.24 19.92
CA VAL A 75 8.79 -16.10 19.57
C VAL A 75 8.97 -17.23 20.57
N GLY A 76 8.67 -16.99 21.85
CA GLY A 76 8.73 -17.99 22.91
C GLY A 76 7.76 -19.17 22.70
N MET A 77 6.65 -18.94 21.98
CA MET A 77 5.68 -20.01 21.64
C MET A 77 6.21 -21.00 20.60
N PHE A 78 7.15 -20.58 19.75
CA PHE A 78 7.72 -21.41 18.67
C PHE A 78 9.14 -21.93 18.99
N ALA A 79 9.79 -21.41 20.03
CA ALA A 79 11.11 -21.86 20.43
C ALA A 79 11.04 -23.20 21.18
N SER A 80 11.66 -24.25 20.65
CA SER A 80 11.74 -25.58 21.29
C SER A 80 12.49 -25.57 22.63
N ASN A 81 13.29 -24.54 22.88
CA ASN A 81 13.94 -24.28 24.15
C ASN A 81 13.13 -23.21 24.89
N LYS A 82 12.67 -23.49 26.13
CA LYS A 82 11.96 -22.55 27.03
C LYS A 82 12.82 -21.36 27.50
N LYS A 83 13.65 -20.79 26.63
CA LYS A 83 14.48 -19.62 26.92
C LYS A 83 13.65 -18.35 26.78
N GLY A 84 12.82 -18.11 27.79
CA GLY A 84 12.28 -16.79 28.17
C GLY A 84 11.46 -16.02 27.13
N ASN A 85 10.83 -14.93 27.58
CA ASN A 85 10.22 -13.96 26.67
C ASN A 85 11.31 -13.27 25.85
N ILE A 86 11.16 -13.25 24.52
CA ILE A 86 12.10 -12.60 23.60
C ILE A 86 11.43 -11.30 23.16
N PRO A 87 11.92 -10.13 23.61
CA PRO A 87 11.27 -8.87 23.30
C PRO A 87 11.31 -8.60 21.80
N CYS A 88 10.15 -8.33 21.22
CA CYS A 88 10.01 -8.14 19.78
C CYS A 88 9.11 -6.94 19.48
N VAL A 89 9.50 -6.17 18.47
CA VAL A 89 8.71 -5.08 17.89
C VAL A 89 8.73 -5.22 16.38
N GLY A 90 7.65 -4.84 15.73
CA GLY A 90 7.56 -4.96 14.29
C GLY A 90 6.44 -4.11 13.72
N VAL A 91 6.56 -3.85 12.43
CA VAL A 91 5.59 -3.13 11.62
C VAL A 91 5.27 -3.97 10.39
N SER A 92 4.01 -3.93 9.98
CA SER A 92 3.52 -4.46 8.71
C SER A 92 2.93 -3.32 7.90
N ILE A 93 3.16 -3.34 6.60
CA ILE A 93 2.65 -2.35 5.65
C ILE A 93 1.74 -3.08 4.66
N GLY A 94 0.49 -2.63 4.55
CA GLY A 94 -0.48 -3.12 3.58
C GLY A 94 -0.14 -2.59 2.19
N VAL A 95 0.65 -3.34 1.43
CA VAL A 95 1.09 -2.95 0.08
C VAL A 95 -0.08 -2.65 -0.85
N GLU A 96 -1.15 -3.44 -0.78
CA GLU A 96 -2.37 -3.22 -1.55
C GLU A 96 -2.95 -1.83 -1.32
N ARG A 97 -3.10 -1.43 -0.05
CA ARG A 97 -3.61 -0.10 0.34
C ARG A 97 -2.70 1.03 -0.13
N VAL A 98 -1.38 0.83 -0.05
CA VAL A 98 -0.39 1.79 -0.58
C VAL A 98 -0.56 1.94 -2.09
N PHE A 99 -0.63 0.83 -2.82
CA PHE A 99 -0.80 0.83 -4.27
C PHE A 99 -2.10 1.48 -4.71
N SER A 100 -3.23 1.22 -4.05
CA SER A 100 -4.50 1.88 -4.38
C SER A 100 -4.40 3.40 -4.28
N ILE A 101 -3.78 3.91 -3.21
CA ILE A 101 -3.59 5.36 -3.02
C ILE A 101 -2.61 5.93 -4.06
N LEU A 102 -1.53 5.21 -4.36
CA LEU A 102 -0.56 5.63 -5.37
C LEU A 102 -1.17 5.62 -6.77
N LEU A 103 -1.92 4.59 -7.16
CA LEU A 103 -2.59 4.50 -8.45
C LEU A 103 -3.64 5.60 -8.61
N GLN A 104 -4.37 5.96 -7.56
CA GLN A 104 -5.28 7.11 -7.60
C GLN A 104 -4.56 8.44 -7.83
N LYS A 105 -3.38 8.63 -7.23
CA LYS A 105 -2.54 9.82 -7.46
C LYS A 105 -1.92 9.82 -8.86
N VAL A 106 -1.42 8.66 -9.29
CA VAL A 106 -0.82 8.47 -10.61
C VAL A 106 -1.87 8.54 -11.71
N ALA A 107 -3.14 8.18 -11.51
CA ALA A 107 -4.17 8.38 -12.53
C ALA A 107 -4.34 9.86 -12.95
N LEU A 108 -3.89 10.80 -12.10
CA LEU A 108 -3.81 12.24 -12.42
C LEU A 108 -2.55 12.61 -13.23
N GLU A 109 -1.51 11.77 -13.20
CA GLU A 109 -0.23 11.94 -13.89
C GLU A 109 -0.11 10.87 -14.99
N GLN A 110 -0.10 11.25 -16.27
CA GLN A 110 0.01 10.28 -17.38
C GLN A 110 1.37 9.54 -17.35
N VAL A 111 1.46 8.46 -16.55
CA VAL A 111 2.67 7.65 -16.39
C VAL A 111 2.76 6.65 -17.53
N LYS A 112 3.90 6.65 -18.23
CA LYS A 112 4.20 5.69 -19.28
C LYS A 112 4.42 4.31 -18.65
N THR A 113 3.81 3.27 -19.22
CA THR A 113 4.00 1.88 -18.77
C THR A 113 5.29 1.24 -19.27
N ASN A 114 5.92 1.86 -20.27
CA ASN A 114 7.10 1.31 -20.94
C ASN A 114 8.23 2.34 -20.89
N GLU A 115 9.45 1.85 -20.72
CA GLU A 115 10.69 2.64 -20.83
C GLU A 115 11.13 2.84 -22.29
N VAL A 116 10.19 2.73 -23.25
CA VAL A 116 10.50 2.91 -24.67
C VAL A 116 10.75 4.38 -24.95
N GLU A 117 12.01 4.70 -25.25
CA GLU A 117 12.43 6.05 -25.65
C GLU A 117 12.24 6.29 -27.15
N VAL A 118 12.49 5.26 -27.97
CA VAL A 118 12.49 5.36 -29.43
C VAL A 118 11.76 4.18 -30.05
N TYR A 119 10.89 4.46 -31.03
CA TYR A 119 10.23 3.47 -31.87
C TYR A 119 10.69 3.65 -33.31
N VAL A 120 11.37 2.63 -33.87
CA VAL A 120 11.89 2.68 -35.24
C VAL A 120 10.85 2.08 -36.20
N MET A 121 10.36 2.89 -37.13
CA MET A 121 9.42 2.47 -38.18
C MET A 121 10.01 2.79 -39.56
N ALA A 122 9.85 1.88 -40.53
CA ALA A 122 10.06 2.19 -41.95
C ALA A 122 8.73 2.53 -42.61
N VAL A 123 8.72 3.59 -43.42
CA VAL A 123 7.62 3.90 -44.32
C VAL A 123 8.10 3.50 -45.72
N ALA A 124 7.44 2.52 -46.35
CA ALA A 124 7.78 1.81 -47.61
C ALA A 124 8.57 0.48 -47.45
N ASP A 125 8.76 -0.23 -48.57
CA ASP A 125 9.45 -1.53 -48.66
C ASP A 125 10.96 -1.39 -48.40
N LEU A 126 11.31 -1.17 -47.13
CA LEU A 126 12.66 -1.32 -46.64
C LEU A 126 12.85 -2.77 -46.19
N ARG A 127 14.02 -3.36 -46.49
CA ARG A 127 14.32 -4.70 -45.97
C ARG A 127 14.39 -4.66 -44.44
N GLU A 128 13.77 -5.63 -43.78
CA GLU A 128 13.80 -5.79 -42.32
C GLU A 128 15.24 -5.75 -41.74
N SER A 129 16.22 -6.20 -42.53
CA SER A 129 17.63 -6.17 -42.16
C SER A 129 18.19 -4.76 -41.91
N TYR A 130 17.65 -3.71 -42.54
CA TYR A 130 18.07 -2.34 -42.26
C TYR A 130 17.51 -1.80 -40.94
N LEU A 131 16.25 -2.11 -40.64
CA LEU A 131 15.63 -1.74 -39.36
C LEU A 131 16.37 -2.42 -38.19
N ALA A 132 16.70 -3.70 -38.32
CA ALA A 132 17.47 -4.43 -37.30
C ALA A 132 18.86 -3.81 -37.05
N ARG A 133 19.54 -3.37 -38.12
CA ARG A 133 20.85 -2.70 -38.00
C ARG A 133 20.76 -1.34 -37.31
N ILE A 134 19.72 -0.56 -37.60
CA ILE A 134 19.48 0.72 -36.93
C ILE A 134 19.15 0.51 -35.45
N GLY A 135 18.28 -0.45 -35.14
CA GLY A 135 17.95 -0.81 -33.75
C GLY A 135 19.19 -1.21 -32.96
N ALA A 136 20.01 -2.12 -33.50
CA ALA A 136 21.26 -2.54 -32.87
C ALA A 136 22.28 -1.41 -32.72
N PHE A 137 22.30 -0.43 -33.63
CA PHE A 137 23.18 0.74 -33.52
C PHE A 137 22.75 1.68 -32.37
N ILE A 138 21.45 1.93 -32.24
CA ILE A 138 20.88 2.77 -31.18
C ILE A 138 21.15 2.12 -29.81
N GLU A 139 20.85 0.82 -29.68
CA GLU A 139 21.08 0.08 -28.43
C GLU A 139 22.54 0.13 -27.99
N ARG A 140 23.48 0.00 -28.94
CA ARG A 140 24.92 0.02 -28.66
C ARG A 140 25.51 1.40 -28.40
N SER A 141 24.79 2.47 -28.74
CA SER A 141 25.24 3.85 -28.52
C SER A 141 24.73 4.42 -27.19
N TYR A 142 23.66 3.83 -26.63
CA TYR A 142 23.05 4.24 -25.36
C TYR A 142 23.43 3.35 -24.16
N ASN A 143 24.01 2.16 -24.38
CA ASN A 143 24.66 1.31 -23.38
C ASN A 143 26.19 1.45 -23.42
#